data_AF-A0A9W3PIW9-F1
#
_entry.id   AF-A0A9W3PIW9-F1
#
_cell.length_a   1.000
_cell.length_b   1.000
_cell.length_c   1.000
_cell.angle_alpha   90.00
_cell.angle_beta   90.00
_cell.angle_gamma   90.00
#
_symmetry.space_group_name_H-M   'P 1'
#
loop_
_entity.id
_entity.type
_entity.pdbx_description
1 polymer ?
#
loop_
_entity_poly.entity_id
_entity_poly.type
_entity_poly.pdbx_seq_one_letter_code
_entity_poly.pdbx_strand_id
1 'polypeptide(L)'
;MLAGKQLLLDELSSDLQRELNDLKKKGEVVCVQGVKKKASKYVCQRCGNIEQRLFASFLCKRCSKVCTYCRKCITMGRVSECALLVRGIAERKREKNLNLLRWSGTLSTGQNLAAQGVIEAIKRKESFFIWAV
;
A
#
# COMPACT_ATOMS: atom_id res chain seq x y z
N MET A 1 8.16 10.09 -10.35
CA MET A 1 8.39 8.66 -10.03
C MET A 1 7.16 8.04 -9.31
N LEU A 2 6.05 7.83 -10.03
CA LEU A 2 4.80 7.26 -9.46
C LEU A 2 4.68 5.74 -9.64
N ALA A 3 5.60 5.13 -10.39
CA ALA A 3 5.55 3.71 -10.72
C ALA A 3 5.50 2.82 -9.48
N GLY A 4 4.50 1.93 -9.43
CA GLY A 4 4.23 1.03 -8.31
C GLY A 4 3.54 1.68 -7.11
N LYS A 5 3.25 2.99 -7.15
CA LYS A 5 2.53 3.70 -6.09
C LYS A 5 1.05 3.85 -6.45
N GLN A 6 0.23 3.90 -5.41
CA GLN A 6 -1.17 4.28 -5.52
C GLN A 6 -1.51 5.22 -4.36
N LEU A 7 -1.70 6.50 -4.70
CA LEU A 7 -1.81 7.60 -3.75
C LEU A 7 -3.17 8.29 -3.90
N LEU A 8 -3.68 8.89 -2.83
CA LEU A 8 -4.75 9.87 -2.92
C LEU A 8 -4.26 11.09 -3.71
N LEU A 9 -5.17 11.77 -4.40
CA LEU A 9 -4.84 13.04 -5.07
C LEU A 9 -4.16 14.03 -4.10
N ASP A 10 -4.65 14.08 -2.86
CA ASP A 10 -4.20 14.99 -1.81
C ASP A 10 -2.83 14.56 -1.21
N GLU A 11 -2.36 13.34 -1.50
CA GLU A 11 -1.02 12.83 -1.12
C GLU A 11 0.05 13.15 -2.19
N LEU A 12 -0.34 13.68 -3.35
CA LEU A 12 0.60 14.09 -4.40
C LEU A 12 1.17 15.48 -4.13
N SER A 13 2.44 15.68 -4.48
CA SER A 13 3.04 17.02 -4.52
C SER A 13 2.29 17.92 -5.50
N SER A 14 2.29 19.23 -5.24
CA SER A 14 1.64 20.24 -6.09
C SER A 14 2.07 20.15 -7.55
N ASP A 15 3.34 19.84 -7.79
CA ASP A 15 3.90 19.75 -9.14
C ASP A 15 3.30 18.56 -9.90
N LEU A 16 3.22 17.40 -9.25
CA LEU A 16 2.60 16.21 -9.83
C LEU A 16 1.08 16.36 -10.03
N GLN A 17 0.42 17.16 -9.18
CA GLN A 17 -1.00 17.46 -9.38
C GLN A 17 -1.23 18.28 -10.66
N ARG A 18 -0.36 19.25 -10.96
CA ARG A 18 -0.43 20.05 -12.20
C ARG A 18 -0.16 19.21 -13.45
N GLU A 19 0.79 18.29 -13.37
CA GLU A 19 1.17 17.41 -14.48
C GLU A 19 0.26 16.19 -14.67
N LEU A 20 -0.72 15.98 -13.77
CA LEU A 20 -1.53 14.76 -13.73
C LEU A 20 -2.24 14.46 -15.05
N ASN A 21 -2.71 15.49 -15.75
CA ASN A 21 -3.38 15.32 -17.05
C ASN A 21 -2.42 14.83 -18.14
N ASP A 22 -1.19 15.33 -18.14
CA ASP A 22 -0.18 14.92 -19.11
C ASP A 22 0.33 13.52 -18.82
N LEU A 23 0.53 13.18 -17.53
CA LEU A 23 0.88 11.82 -17.10
C LEU A 23 -0.21 10.80 -17.47
N LYS A 24 -1.48 11.18 -17.40
CA LYS A 24 -2.60 10.35 -17.88
C LYS A 24 -2.54 10.15 -19.39
N LYS A 25 -2.34 11.23 -20.16
CA LYS A 25 -2.24 11.17 -21.64
C LYS A 25 -1.08 10.29 -22.10
N LYS A 26 0.05 10.33 -21.39
CA LYS A 26 1.22 9.48 -21.63
C LYS A 26 1.02 8.02 -21.20
N GLY A 27 -0.09 7.69 -20.53
CA GLY A 27 -0.36 6.34 -20.03
C GLY A 27 0.52 5.93 -18.84
N GLU A 28 1.15 6.89 -18.15
CA GLU A 28 2.01 6.60 -17.00
C GLU A 28 1.22 6.39 -15.71
N VAL A 29 0.02 6.99 -15.64
CA VAL A 29 -0.87 6.91 -14.48
C VAL A 29 -2.31 6.66 -14.91
N VAL A 30 -3.07 5.99 -14.05
CA VAL A 30 -4.53 5.93 -14.14
C VAL A 30 -5.14 6.48 -12.87
N CYS A 31 -6.30 7.11 -13.01
CA CYS A 31 -7.09 7.57 -11.87
C CYS A 31 -8.27 6.63 -11.67
N VAL A 32 -8.40 6.11 -10.45
CA VAL A 32 -9.46 5.19 -10.08
C VAL A 32 -10.17 5.68 -8.83
N GLN A 33 -11.43 5.27 -8.70
CA GLN A 33 -12.22 5.53 -7.51
C GLN A 33 -11.61 4.84 -6.28
N GLY A 34 -11.65 5.48 -5.12
CA GLY A 34 -11.12 4.94 -3.86
C GLY A 34 -11.82 3.66 -3.40
N VAL A 35 -13.12 3.74 -3.19
CA VAL A 35 -13.99 2.59 -2.87
C VAL A 35 -14.98 2.40 -4.01
N LYS A 36 -15.15 1.16 -4.47
CA LYS A 36 -16.14 0.78 -5.49
C LYS A 36 -17.22 -0.11 -4.87
N LYS A 37 -18.45 0.03 -5.35
CA LYS A 37 -19.54 -0.89 -5.05
C LYS A 37 -19.69 -1.90 -6.20
N LYS A 38 -19.54 -3.19 -5.93
CA LYS A 38 -19.72 -4.30 -6.88
C LYS A 38 -20.74 -5.28 -6.31
N ALA A 39 -21.81 -5.57 -7.06
CA ALA A 39 -22.88 -6.49 -6.61
C ALA A 39 -23.34 -6.19 -5.17
N SER A 40 -23.64 -4.91 -4.90
CA SER A 40 -24.03 -4.40 -3.59
C SER A 40 -23.00 -4.49 -2.44
N LYS A 41 -21.78 -4.96 -2.70
CA LYS A 41 -20.69 -5.02 -1.73
C LYS A 41 -19.61 -3.96 -2.02
N TYR A 42 -19.06 -3.36 -0.98
CA TYR A 42 -17.95 -2.41 -1.10
C TYR A 42 -16.61 -3.12 -1.21
N VAL A 43 -15.74 -2.56 -2.05
CA VAL A 43 -14.35 -3.02 -2.27
C VAL A 43 -13.43 -1.81 -2.27
N CYS A 44 -12.42 -1.80 -1.40
CA CYS A 44 -11.41 -0.75 -1.39
C CYS A 44 -10.39 -0.98 -2.52
N GLN A 45 -10.24 -0.03 -3.43
CA GLN A 45 -9.25 -0.12 -4.52
C GLN A 45 -7.82 0.16 -4.04
N ARG A 46 -7.63 0.71 -2.82
CA ARG A 46 -6.31 0.93 -2.21
C ARG A 46 -5.70 -0.34 -1.62
N CYS A 47 -6.35 -0.90 -0.61
CA CYS A 47 -5.83 -2.03 0.17
C CYS A 47 -6.49 -3.38 -0.16
N GLY A 48 -7.49 -3.41 -1.06
CA GLY A 48 -8.21 -4.64 -1.39
C GLY A 48 -9.20 -5.11 -0.33
N ASN A 49 -9.50 -4.32 0.71
CA ASN A 49 -10.49 -4.71 1.72
C ASN A 49 -11.85 -5.05 1.09
N ILE A 50 -12.43 -6.18 1.49
CA ILE A 50 -13.78 -6.63 1.12
C ILE A 50 -14.65 -6.94 2.34
N GLU A 51 -14.11 -6.82 3.56
CA GLU A 51 -14.85 -7.03 4.80
C GLU A 51 -15.84 -5.89 5.01
N GLN A 52 -17.14 -6.14 4.80
CA GLN A 52 -18.18 -5.10 4.79
C GLN A 52 -18.28 -4.33 6.11
N ARG A 53 -18.06 -5.02 7.24
CA ARG A 53 -18.01 -4.42 8.59
C ARG A 53 -16.91 -3.35 8.75
N LEU A 54 -15.86 -3.40 7.91
CA LEU A 54 -14.75 -2.45 7.91
C LEU A 54 -14.96 -1.29 6.92
N PHE A 55 -16.20 -1.11 6.46
CA PHE A 55 -16.64 0.10 5.79
C PHE A 55 -17.55 0.91 6.72
N ALA A 56 -17.58 2.21 6.51
CA ALA A 56 -18.49 3.13 7.20
C ALA A 56 -18.95 4.20 6.23
N SER A 57 -20.17 4.70 6.42
CA SER A 57 -20.73 5.80 5.62
C SER A 57 -20.87 7.05 6.47
N PHE A 58 -20.68 8.21 5.85
CA PHE A 58 -20.78 9.52 6.50
C PHE A 58 -21.24 10.58 5.51
N LEU A 59 -21.79 11.70 5.99
CA LEU A 59 -22.08 12.84 5.14
C LEU A 59 -20.77 13.52 4.72
N CYS A 60 -20.36 13.34 3.47
CA CYS A 60 -19.07 13.78 2.99
C CYS A 60 -19.09 15.25 2.59
N LYS A 61 -18.19 16.05 3.16
CA LYS A 61 -18.03 17.46 2.79
C LYS A 61 -17.43 17.68 1.39
N ARG A 62 -16.70 16.70 0.85
CA ARG A 62 -16.07 16.80 -0.48
C ARG A 62 -17.07 16.66 -1.63
N CYS A 63 -18.05 15.76 -1.50
CA CYS A 63 -19.05 15.50 -2.55
C CYS A 63 -20.49 15.82 -2.14
N SER A 64 -20.70 16.30 -0.91
CA SER A 64 -22.00 16.64 -0.32
C SER A 64 -23.03 15.51 -0.35
N LYS A 65 -22.58 14.26 -0.32
CA LYS A 65 -23.41 13.05 -0.33
C LYS A 65 -23.00 12.11 0.80
N VAL A 66 -23.88 11.16 1.15
CA VAL A 66 -23.49 10.02 1.99
C VAL A 66 -22.44 9.20 1.23
N CYS A 67 -21.25 9.11 1.79
CA CYS A 67 -20.09 8.48 1.15
C CYS A 67 -19.52 7.40 2.06
N THR A 68 -19.23 6.24 1.49
CA THR A 68 -18.63 5.12 2.20
C THR A 68 -17.11 5.20 2.12
N TYR A 69 -16.42 4.83 3.19
CA TYR A 69 -14.96 4.78 3.25
C TYR A 69 -14.45 3.50 3.88
N CYS A 70 -13.21 3.15 3.54
CA CYS A 70 -12.51 1.99 4.07
C CYS A 70 -11.82 2.30 5.40
N ARG A 71 -12.22 1.64 6.49
CA ARG A 71 -11.59 1.81 7.82
C ARG A 71 -10.17 1.23 7.88
N LYS A 72 -9.83 0.22 7.07
CA LYS A 72 -8.44 -0.31 6.99
C LYS A 72 -7.42 0.72 6.48
N CYS A 73 -7.87 1.73 5.73
CA CYS A 73 -6.97 2.75 5.19
C CYS A 73 -6.87 4.00 6.07
N ILE A 74 -7.65 4.12 7.15
CA ILE A 74 -7.84 5.39 7.84
C ILE A 74 -6.52 6.02 8.33
N THR A 75 -5.61 5.20 8.86
CA THR A 75 -4.29 5.63 9.35
C THR A 75 -3.38 6.16 8.24
N MET A 76 -3.57 5.69 7.01
CA MET A 76 -2.74 6.09 5.87
C MET A 76 -3.44 7.10 4.95
N GLY A 77 -4.55 7.70 5.40
CA GLY A 77 -5.41 8.56 4.59
C GLY A 77 -6.73 7.89 4.24
N ARG A 78 -7.83 8.52 4.65
CA ARG A 78 -9.20 8.01 4.44
C ARG A 78 -9.50 7.86 2.95
N VAL A 79 -9.69 6.60 2.52
CA VAL A 79 -10.12 6.26 1.16
C VAL A 79 -11.63 6.11 1.11
N SER A 80 -12.31 7.08 0.51
CA SER A 80 -13.77 7.11 0.33
C SER A 80 -14.20 6.78 -1.10
N GLU A 81 -15.49 6.57 -1.33
CA GLU A 81 -16.06 6.41 -2.68
C GLU A 81 -15.77 7.64 -3.56
N CYS A 82 -15.81 8.85 -3.02
CA CYS A 82 -15.51 10.06 -3.80
C CYS A 82 -14.01 10.38 -3.89
N ALA A 83 -13.15 9.59 -3.25
CA ALA A 83 -11.71 9.81 -3.30
C ALA A 83 -11.14 9.37 -4.66
N LEU A 84 -10.21 10.17 -5.18
CA LEU A 84 -9.47 9.85 -6.40
C LEU A 84 -8.13 9.22 -5.99
N LEU A 85 -7.89 7.98 -6.42
CA LEU A 85 -6.59 7.33 -6.31
C LEU A 85 -5.84 7.47 -7.63
N VAL A 86 -4.63 8.00 -7.57
CA VAL A 86 -3.67 8.07 -8.68
C VAL A 86 -2.74 6.85 -8.58
N ARG A 87 -2.86 5.94 -9.54
CA ARG A 87 -2.07 4.72 -9.64
C ARG A 87 -1.04 4.88 -10.74
N GLY A 88 0.25 4.78 -10.40
CA GLY A 88 1.31 4.70 -11.40
C GLY A 88 1.31 3.33 -12.06
N ILE A 89 1.08 3.30 -13.37
CA ILE A 89 1.05 2.08 -14.19
C ILE A 89 2.24 1.98 -15.15
N ALA A 90 3.08 3.02 -15.21
CA ALA A 90 4.32 2.98 -15.97
C ALA A 90 5.13 1.73 -15.57
N GLU A 91 5.47 0.91 -16.57
CA GLU A 91 6.32 -0.25 -16.37
C GLU A 91 7.66 0.23 -15.81
N ARG A 92 7.99 -0.21 -14.59
CA ARG A 92 9.39 -0.14 -14.18
C ARG A 92 10.14 -1.12 -15.05
N LYS A 93 11.14 -0.64 -15.81
CA LYS A 93 12.18 -1.51 -16.34
C LYS A 93 12.74 -2.28 -15.15
N ARG A 94 12.34 -3.54 -14.99
CA ARG A 94 12.92 -4.43 -14.00
C ARG A 94 14.34 -4.65 -14.47
N GLU A 95 15.30 -4.07 -13.77
CA GLU A 95 16.63 -4.64 -13.78
C GLU A 95 16.47 -6.10 -13.35
N LYS A 96 16.83 -7.03 -14.23
CA LYS A 96 16.88 -8.46 -13.93
C LYS A 96 18.07 -8.71 -13.00
N ASN A 97 18.04 -8.11 -11.81
CA ASN A 97 18.93 -8.53 -10.74
C ASN A 97 18.43 -9.90 -10.28
N LEU A 98 19.10 -10.96 -10.76
CA LEU A 98 18.70 -12.35 -10.56
C LEU A 98 18.77 -12.79 -9.08
N ASN A 99 19.30 -11.94 -8.18
CA ASN A 99 19.59 -12.28 -6.78
C ASN A 99 19.18 -11.18 -5.78
N LEU A 100 17.98 -10.60 -5.91
CA LEU A 100 17.51 -9.51 -5.02
C LEU A 100 17.42 -9.88 -3.53
N LEU A 101 17.34 -11.17 -3.20
CA LEU A 101 17.29 -11.67 -1.83
C LEU A 101 18.65 -12.16 -1.31
N ARG A 102 19.73 -11.90 -2.05
CA ARG A 102 21.08 -12.23 -1.61
C ARG A 102 21.60 -11.11 -0.71
N TRP A 103 21.62 -11.35 0.59
CA TRP A 103 22.31 -10.49 1.54
C TRP A 103 23.79 -10.88 1.57
N SER A 104 24.68 -9.94 1.24
CA SER A 104 26.14 -10.14 1.23
C SER A 104 26.84 -9.50 2.44
N GLY A 105 26.07 -9.09 3.45
CA GLY A 105 26.63 -8.52 4.67
C GLY A 105 27.20 -9.57 5.60
N THR A 106 27.91 -9.11 6.62
CA THR A 106 28.34 -9.95 7.75
C THR A 106 27.44 -9.64 8.94
N LEU A 107 26.98 -10.69 9.63
CA LEU A 107 26.12 -10.50 10.81
C LEU A 107 26.95 -9.84 11.90
N SER A 108 26.39 -8.83 12.56
CA SER A 108 26.96 -8.37 13.82
C SER A 108 26.93 -9.51 14.84
N THR A 109 27.73 -9.40 15.91
CA THR A 109 27.76 -10.42 16.97
C THR A 109 26.36 -10.72 17.51
N GLY A 110 25.56 -9.68 17.78
CA GLY A 110 24.17 -9.84 18.25
C GLY A 110 23.25 -10.49 17.21
N GLN A 111 23.36 -10.08 15.94
CA GLN A 111 22.59 -10.68 14.85
C GLN A 111 22.94 -12.16 14.64
N ASN A 112 24.22 -12.53 14.75
CA ASN A 112 24.65 -13.93 14.63
C ASN A 112 24.13 -14.78 15.80
N LEU A 113 24.22 -14.28 17.04
CA LEU A 113 23.67 -14.95 18.21
C LEU A 113 22.16 -15.19 18.06
N ALA A 114 21.41 -14.16 17.64
CA ALA A 114 19.98 -14.29 17.36
C ALA A 114 19.70 -15.30 16.23
N ALA A 115 20.45 -15.25 15.13
CA ALA A 115 20.28 -16.17 14.00
C ALA A 115 20.51 -17.63 14.40
N GLN A 116 21.60 -17.92 15.13
CA GLN A 116 21.88 -19.26 15.63
C GLN A 116 20.82 -19.74 16.63
N GLY A 117 20.37 -18.86 17.54
CA GLY A 117 19.30 -19.18 18.49
C GLY A 117 17.99 -19.57 17.81
N VAL A 118 17.59 -18.84 16.76
CA VAL A 118 16.42 -19.19 15.95
C VAL A 118 16.58 -20.55 15.27
N ILE A 119 17.76 -20.83 14.70
CA ILE A 119 18.03 -22.12 14.04
C ILE A 119 17.86 -23.27 15.02
N GLU A 120 18.41 -23.16 16.23
CA GLU A 120 18.28 -24.19 17.26
C GLU A 120 16.85 -24.35 17.78
N ALA A 121 16.14 -23.24 18.00
CA ALA A 121 14.76 -23.27 18.45
C ALA A 121 13.83 -23.97 17.44
N ILE A 122 14.04 -23.74 16.15
CA ILE A 122 13.32 -24.43 15.07
C ILE A 122 13.59 -25.94 15.13
N LYS A 123 14.86 -26.35 15.26
CA LYS A 123 15.22 -27.78 15.39
C LYS A 123 14.55 -28.43 16.59
N ARG A 124 14.47 -27.71 17.71
CA ARG A 124 13.86 -28.16 18.98
C ARG A 124 12.35 -28.01 19.03
N LYS A 125 11.75 -27.31 18.04
CA LYS A 125 10.31 -26.95 17.98
C LYS A 125 9.84 -26.19 19.23
N GLU A 126 10.66 -25.26 19.71
CA GLU A 126 10.36 -24.44 20.88
C GLU A 126 10.12 -22.97 20.51
N SER A 127 9.45 -22.25 21.40
CA SER A 127 9.30 -20.79 21.27
C SER A 127 10.62 -20.11 21.64
N PHE A 128 11.05 -19.15 20.82
CA PHE A 128 12.29 -18.41 21.02
C PHE A 128 12.07 -16.91 20.88
N PHE A 129 12.58 -16.15 21.85
CA PHE A 129 12.45 -14.70 21.88
C PHE A 129 13.70 -14.04 21.31
N ILE A 130 13.53 -13.27 20.25
CA ILE A 130 14.59 -12.41 19.70
C ILE A 130 14.41 -11.01 20.29
N TRP A 131 15.39 -10.59 21.08
CA TRP A 131 15.51 -9.20 21.50
C TRP A 131 16.49 -8.48 20.59
N ALA A 132 16.03 -7.41 19.95
CA ALA A 132 16.85 -6.55 19.10
C ALA A 132 16.58 -5.09 19.46
N VAL A 133 17.63 -4.39 19.90
CA VAL A 133 17.66 -2.93 20.17
C VAL A 133 18.77 -2.28 19.37
#